data_AF-A0A963WMK8-F1
#
_entry.id   AF-A0A963WMK8-F1
#
_cell.length_a   1.000
_cell.length_b   1.000
_cell.length_c   1.000
_cell.angle_alpha   90.00
_cell.angle_beta   90.00
_cell.angle_gamma   90.00
#
_symmetry.space_group_name_H-M   'P 1'
#
loop_
_entity.id
_entity.type
_entity.pdbx_description
1 polymer ?
#
loop_
_entity_poly.entity_id
_entity_poly.type
_entity_poly.pdbx_seq_one_letter_code
_entity_poly.pdbx_strand_id
1 'polypeptide(L)' 'MTRFAFTIHATDGLARTGTIAMERGEIRTPAFMPVGTCGTVKAMYMDQVWALGADIILGNTYH' A
#
# COMPACT_ATOMS: atom_id res chain seq x y z
N MET A 1 -10.56 13.64 -9.63
CA MET A 1 -9.93 12.44 -9.02
C MET A 1 -9.34 12.85 -7.69
N THR A 2 -9.42 12.00 -6.66
CA THR A 2 -8.91 12.32 -5.32
C THR A 2 -7.40 12.14 -5.27
N ARG A 3 -6.64 13.24 -5.11
CA ARG A 3 -5.18 13.19 -5.00
C ARG A 3 -4.72 12.39 -3.77
N PHE A 4 -5.36 12.64 -2.63
CA PHE A 4 -5.12 11.97 -1.37
C PHE A 4 -6.30 12.24 -0.42
N ALA A 5 -6.91 11.19 0.14
CA ALA A 5 -7.87 11.30 1.23
C ALA A 5 -7.70 10.13 2.20
N PHE A 6 -7.59 10.41 3.49
CA PHE A 6 -7.46 9.39 4.53
C PHE A 6 -8.74 9.35 5.38
N THR A 7 -9.33 8.18 5.52
CA THR A 7 -10.56 7.95 6.27
C THR A 7 -10.35 6.85 7.29
N ILE A 8 -10.71 7.11 8.55
CA ILE A 8 -10.72 6.11 9.63
C ILE A 8 -12.11 5.48 9.65
N HIS A 9 -12.18 4.15 9.61
CA HIS A 9 -13.44 3.41 9.68
C HIS A 9 -13.78 2.98 11.11
N ALA A 10 -12.77 2.53 11.86
CA ALA A 10 -12.93 2.11 13.25
C ALA A 10 -11.64 2.29 14.06
N THR A 11 -11.80 2.30 15.38
CA THR A 11 -10.72 2.45 16.35
C THR A 11 -10.90 1.48 17.50
N ASP A 12 -9.80 0.93 18.02
CA ASP A 12 -9.75 0.15 19.26
C ASP A 12 -8.54 0.61 20.08
N GLY A 13 -8.80 1.37 21.16
CA GLY A 13 -7.77 2.10 21.89
C GLY A 13 -6.99 3.06 20.97
N LEU A 14 -5.68 2.82 20.80
CA LEU A 14 -4.81 3.58 19.89
C LEU A 14 -4.76 2.99 18.47
N ALA A 15 -5.29 1.79 18.26
CA ALA A 15 -5.31 1.14 16.95
C ALA A 15 -6.38 1.75 16.04
N ARG A 16 -6.08 1.82 14.74
CA ARG A 16 -6.93 2.44 13.72
C ARG A 16 -6.96 1.55 12.48
N THR A 17 -8.15 1.39 11.90
CA THR A 17 -8.35 0.81 10.57
C THR A 17 -9.07 1.82 9.69
N GLY A 18 -8.75 1.81 8.39
CA GLY A 18 -9.12 2.90 7.50
C GLY A 18 -8.68 2.66 6.06
N THR A 19 -8.94 3.64 5.22
CA THR A 19 -8.54 3.65 3.80
C THR A 19 -7.85 4.94 3.44
N ILE A 20 -6.89 4.86 2.51
CA ILE A 20 -6.28 6.01 1.85
C ILE A 20 -6.68 5.94 0.36
N ALA A 21 -7.52 6.87 -0.09
CA ALA A 21 -7.88 6.99 -1.50
C ALA A 21 -6.85 7.84 -2.25
N MET A 22 -6.34 7.32 -3.36
CA MET A 22 -5.39 7.99 -4.26
C MET A 22 -5.83 7.82 -5.71
N GLU A 23 -5.22 8.57 -6.64
CA GLU A 23 -5.56 8.48 -8.06
C GLU A 23 -5.30 7.10 -8.68
N ARG A 24 -4.37 6.33 -8.12
CA ARG A 24 -3.95 5.00 -8.60
C ARG A 24 -4.64 3.84 -7.90
N GLY A 25 -5.53 4.11 -6.94
CA GLY A 25 -6.22 3.08 -6.16
C GLY A 25 -6.44 3.47 -4.70
N GLU A 26 -6.99 2.53 -3.95
CA GLU A 26 -7.21 2.65 -2.50
C GLU A 26 -6.23 1.76 -1.73
N ILE A 27 -5.77 2.23 -0.57
CA ILE A 27 -4.86 1.51 0.32
C ILE A 27 -5.57 1.24 1.63
N ARG A 28 -5.72 -0.03 2.00
CA ARG A 28 -6.27 -0.44 3.30
C ARG A 28 -5.21 -0.24 4.39
N THR A 29 -5.62 0.29 5.54
CA THR A 29 -4.76 0.51 6.70
C THR A 29 -5.27 -0.29 7.90
N PRO A 30 -4.40 -0.92 8.71
CA PRO A 30 -2.92 -0.87 8.67
C PRO A 30 -2.33 -1.55 7.41
N ALA A 31 -1.34 -0.91 6.79
CA ALA A 31 -0.74 -1.35 5.53
C ALA A 31 0.69 -1.86 5.73
N PHE A 32 1.05 -2.94 5.06
CA PHE A 32 2.44 -3.39 4.90
C PHE A 32 2.85 -3.20 3.45
N MET A 33 4.02 -2.57 3.21
CA MET A 33 4.49 -2.23 1.86
C MET A 33 5.66 -3.15 1.47
N PRO A 34 5.49 -4.08 0.50
CA PRO A 34 6.62 -4.80 -0.08
C PRO A 34 7.63 -3.83 -0.70
N VAL A 35 8.92 -4.11 -0.50
CA VAL A 35 10.01 -3.23 -0.96
C VAL A 35 10.49 -3.68 -2.34
N GLY A 36 10.42 -2.75 -3.28
CA GLY A 36 11.02 -2.86 -4.60
C GLY A 36 12.35 -2.10 -4.68
N THR A 37 13.44 -2.84 -4.91
CA THR A 37 14.78 -2.28 -5.12
C THR A 37 15.22 -2.54 -6.56
N CYS A 38 15.84 -1.57 -7.22
CA CYS A 38 16.17 -1.66 -8.66
C CYS A 38 14.93 -1.99 -9.52
N GLY A 39 13.79 -1.38 -9.20
CA GLY A 39 12.55 -1.52 -9.98
C GLY A 39 11.80 -2.85 -9.84
N THR A 40 12.15 -3.71 -8.88
CA THR A 40 11.48 -5.02 -8.71
C THR A 40 11.31 -5.44 -7.25
N VAL A 41 10.18 -6.10 -6.94
CA VAL A 41 10.04 -6.91 -5.72
C VAL A 41 10.74 -8.24 -5.98
N LYS A 42 11.83 -8.49 -5.25
CA LYS A 42 12.74 -9.61 -5.56
C LYS A 42 12.02 -10.94 -5.63
N ALA A 43 12.30 -11.69 -6.69
CA ALA A 43 11.77 -13.04 -6.97
C ALA A 43 10.24 -13.12 -7.17
N MET A 44 9.55 -12.00 -7.39
CA MET A 44 8.09 -11.98 -7.59
C MET A 44 7.69 -11.15 -8.80
N TYR A 45 6.71 -11.64 -9.56
CA TYR A 45 5.97 -10.86 -10.54
C TYR A 45 4.91 -9.98 -9.83
N MET A 46 4.49 -8.88 -10.46
CA MET A 46 3.56 -7.92 -9.84
C MET A 46 2.16 -8.49 -9.57
N ASP A 47 1.70 -9.42 -10.42
CA ASP A 47 0.46 -10.16 -10.21
C ASP A 47 0.52 -11.04 -8.95
N GLN A 48 1.68 -11.65 -8.64
CA GLN A 48 1.90 -12.40 -7.41
C GLN A 48 1.88 -11.48 -6.18
N VAL A 49 2.47 -10.29 -6.28
CA VAL A 49 2.46 -9.29 -5.21
C VAL A 49 1.03 -8.82 -4.93
N TRP A 50 0.24 -8.57 -5.98
CA TRP A 50 -1.18 -8.22 -5.84
C TRP A 50 -2.01 -9.38 -5.29
N ALA A 51 -1.76 -10.62 -5.70
CA ALA A 51 -2.46 -11.81 -5.20
C ALA A 51 -2.26 -12.05 -3.69
N LEU A 52 -1.13 -11.60 -3.13
CA LEU A 52 -0.88 -11.60 -1.69
C LEU A 52 -1.62 -10.48 -0.92
N GLY A 53 -2.35 -9.61 -1.63
CA GLY A 53 -3.17 -8.56 -1.04
C GLY A 53 -2.44 -7.25 -0.77
N ALA A 54 -1.29 -7.00 -1.42
CA ALA A 54 -0.60 -5.72 -1.32
C ALA A 54 -1.32 -4.64 -2.13
N ASP A 55 -1.74 -3.56 -1.46
CA ASP A 55 -2.37 -2.39 -2.11
C ASP A 55 -1.34 -1.36 -2.60
N ILE A 56 -0.11 -1.42 -2.07
CA ILE A 56 0.97 -0.45 -2.33
C ILE A 56 2.33 -1.13 -2.18
N ILE A 57 3.33 -0.67 -2.95
CA ILE A 57 4.74 -1.06 -2.84
C ILE A 57 5.61 0.18 -2.59
N LEU A 58 6.78 -0.02 -1.98
CA LEU A 58 7.78 1.02 -1.80
C LEU A 58 8.88 0.86 -2.85
N GLY A 59 9.12 1.88 -3.67
CA GLY A 59 10.29 1.95 -4.55
C GLY A 59 11.43 2.73 -3.89
N ASN A 60 12.64 2.18 -3.82
CA ASN A 60 13.80 2.92 -3.33
C ASN A 60 14.37 3.81 -4.45
N THR A 61 14.36 5.13 -4.25
CA THR A 61 14.80 6.12 -5.25
C THR A 61 16.32 6.15 -5.48
N TYR A 62 17.13 5.67 -4.53
CA TYR A 62 18.59 5.64 -4.70
C TYR A 62 19.03 4.62 -5.76
N HIS A 63 18.32 3.49 -5.84
CA HIS A 63 18.64 2.36 -6.70
C HIS A 63 17.88 2.43 -8.03
#